data_AF-A0A2V2T6W9-F1
#
_entry.id   AF-A0A2V2T6W9-F1
#
_cell.length_a   1.000
_cell.length_b   1.000
_cell.length_c   1.000
_cell.angle_alpha   90.00
_cell.angle_beta   90.00
_cell.angle_gamma   90.00
#
_symmetry.space_group_name_H-M   'P 1'
#
loop_
_entity.id
_entity.type
_entity.pdbx_description
1 polymer ?
#
loop_
_entity_poly.entity_id
_entity_poly.type
_entity_poly.pdbx_seq_one_letter_code
_entity_poly.pdbx_strand_id
1 'polypeptide(L)' 'MKLTTIPRIKRVSLARPRLRRPRISSRKVPYLLQGGPLNMAWLCSPGTLRFSYQHWRGYYDQSNKWVSL' A
#
# COMPACT_ATOMS: atom_id res chain seq x y z
N MET A 1 1.90 0.80 -64.20
CA MET A 1 2.09 1.30 -62.82
C MET A 1 2.55 0.13 -61.95
N LYS A 2 3.79 0.16 -61.43
CA LYS A 2 4.32 -0.93 -60.60
C LYS A 2 3.87 -0.71 -59.16
N LEU A 3 3.06 -1.64 -58.63
CA LEU A 3 2.69 -1.68 -57.21
C LEU A 3 3.96 -1.86 -56.38
N THR A 4 4.32 -0.86 -55.59
CA THR A 4 5.44 -0.90 -54.65
C THR A 4 5.11 -1.90 -53.55
N THR A 5 5.94 -2.94 -53.44
CA THR A 5 5.79 -4.01 -52.45
C THR A 5 5.82 -3.41 -51.05
N ILE A 6 4.69 -3.46 -50.33
CA ILE A 6 4.62 -3.06 -48.92
C ILE A 6 5.67 -3.89 -48.15
N PRO A 7 6.65 -3.27 -47.46
CA PRO A 7 7.63 -4.03 -46.70
C PRO A 7 6.88 -4.83 -45.63
N ARG A 8 6.95 -6.16 -45.75
CA ARG A 8 6.34 -7.10 -44.81
C ARG A 8 6.78 -6.71 -43.40
N ILE A 9 5.84 -6.26 -42.58
CA ILE A 9 6.05 -5.90 -41.18
C ILE A 9 6.91 -7.01 -40.56
N LYS A 10 8.14 -6.68 -40.14
CA LYS A 10 9.08 -7.66 -39.58
C LYS A 10 8.34 -8.44 -38.49
N ARG A 11 8.22 -9.77 -38.67
CA ARG A 11 7.61 -10.66 -37.67
C ARG A 11 8.25 -10.37 -36.32
N VAL A 12 7.48 -9.81 -35.39
CA VAL A 12 7.93 -9.63 -34.01
C VAL A 12 8.18 -11.03 -33.47
N SER A 13 9.45 -11.35 -33.21
CA SER A 13 9.84 -12.67 -32.69
C SER A 13 9.25 -12.84 -31.29
N LEU A 14 8.25 -13.72 -31.18
CA LEU A 14 7.61 -14.10 -29.90
C LEU A 14 8.54 -14.93 -29.01
N ALA A 15 9.67 -15.42 -29.55
CA ALA A 15 10.68 -16.17 -28.82
C ALA A 15 11.53 -15.29 -27.89
N ARG A 16 11.48 -13.95 -28.06
CA ARG A 16 12.20 -13.05 -27.16
C ARG A 16 11.51 -13.03 -25.79
N PRO A 17 12.22 -13.33 -24.68
CA PRO A 17 11.65 -13.20 -23.36
C PRO A 17 11.20 -11.75 -23.16
N ARG A 18 9.89 -11.58 -22.95
CA ARG A 18 9.32 -10.26 -22.65
C ARG A 18 9.93 -9.80 -21.33
N LEU A 19 10.46 -8.57 -21.29
CA LEU A 19 10.83 -7.92 -20.04
C LEU A 19 9.59 -7.90 -19.13
N ARG A 20 9.52 -8.83 -18.17
CA ARG A 20 8.44 -8.87 -17.18
C ARG A 20 8.68 -7.71 -16.23
N ARG A 21 8.00 -6.59 -16.49
CA ARG A 21 7.97 -5.48 -15.54
C ARG A 21 7.32 -5.98 -14.26
N PRO A 22 7.95 -5.82 -13.08
CA PRO A 22 7.30 -6.14 -11.83
C PRO A 22 5.98 -5.37 -11.73
N ARG A 23 4.90 -6.07 -11.42
CA ARG A 23 3.57 -5.48 -11.28
C ARG A 23 3.56 -4.71 -9.96
N ILE A 24 3.21 -3.43 -9.98
CA ILE A 24 3.04 -2.62 -8.77
C ILE A 24 1.99 -3.33 -7.90
N SER A 25 2.34 -3.65 -6.66
CA SER A 25 1.43 -4.23 -5.68
C SER A 25 1.35 -3.31 -4.46
N SER A 26 0.16 -3.20 -3.87
CA SER A 26 -0.03 -2.53 -2.59
C SER A 26 -0.22 -3.58 -1.51
N ARG A 27 0.46 -3.39 -0.38
CA ARG A 27 0.29 -4.21 0.82
C ARG A 27 -0.38 -3.33 1.87
N LYS A 28 -1.56 -3.74 2.35
CA LYS A 28 -2.13 -3.14 3.57
C LYS A 28 -1.26 -3.61 4.74
N VAL A 29 -0.57 -2.66 5.38
CA VAL A 29 0.18 -2.90 6.61
C VAL A 29 -0.70 -2.41 7.74
N PRO A 30 -1.20 -3.31 8.60
CA PRO A 30 -2.08 -2.90 9.67
C PRO A 30 -1.23 -2.53 10.90
N TYR A 31 -1.48 -1.36 11.49
CA TYR A 31 -0.76 -0.85 12.66
C TYR A 31 -1.57 -1.11 13.91
N LEU A 32 -1.18 -2.12 14.68
CA LEU A 32 -1.89 -2.55 15.89
C LEU A 32 -1.71 -1.52 17.01
N LEU A 33 -2.82 -0.99 17.52
CA LEU A 33 -2.91 -0.18 18.73
C LEU A 33 -3.07 -1.10 19.94
N GLN A 34 -2.26 -0.87 20.98
CA GLN A 34 -2.27 -1.67 22.20
C GLN A 34 -2.68 -0.85 23.43
N GLY A 35 -3.70 -1.34 24.15
CA GLY A 35 -4.17 -0.80 25.42
C GLY A 35 -5.13 0.39 25.27
N GLY A 36 -5.41 1.06 26.38
CA GLY A 36 -6.29 2.23 26.40
C GLY A 36 -7.78 1.90 26.22
N PRO A 37 -8.57 2.83 25.67
CA PRO A 37 -10.03 2.66 25.53
C PRO A 37 -10.43 1.65 24.44
N LEU A 38 -9.51 1.36 23.52
CA LEU A 38 -9.71 0.37 22.47
C LEU A 38 -8.90 -0.86 22.85
N ASN A 39 -9.55 -1.91 23.33
CA ASN A 39 -8.88 -3.18 23.68
C ASN A 39 -7.96 -3.67 22.57
N MET A 40 -8.41 -3.55 21.30
CA MET A 40 -7.60 -3.83 20.12
C MET A 40 -8.14 -3.05 18.92
N ALA A 41 -7.31 -2.28 18.25
CA ALA A 41 -7.67 -1.53 17.04
C ALA A 41 -6.51 -1.50 16.04
N TRP A 42 -6.82 -1.31 14.75
CA TRP A 42 -5.82 -1.27 13.69
C TRP A 42 -5.93 0.03 12.91
N LEU A 43 -4.82 0.73 12.74
CA LEU A 43 -4.74 1.88 11.84
C LEU A 43 -4.35 1.43 10.44
N CYS A 44 -4.96 2.08 9.45
CA CYS A 44 -4.61 1.93 8.03
C CYS A 44 -3.35 2.74 7.64
N SER A 45 -2.88 3.62 8.52
CA SER A 45 -1.72 4.49 8.34
C SER A 45 -0.91 4.59 9.63
N PRO A 46 0.42 4.69 9.57
CA PRO A 46 1.22 4.97 10.75
C PRO A 46 0.89 6.37 11.27
N GLY A 47 0.74 6.53 12.59
CA GLY A 47 0.53 7.85 13.18
C GLY A 47 0.03 7.83 14.61
N THR A 48 0.18 8.98 15.28
CA THR A 48 -0.30 9.26 16.63
C THR A 48 -1.81 9.49 16.59
N LEU A 49 -2.60 8.65 17.28
CA LEU A 49 -4.04 8.85 17.38
C LEU A 49 -4.39 9.41 18.76
N ARG A 50 -4.84 10.66 18.79
CA ARG A 50 -5.39 11.30 20.01
C ARG A 50 -6.81 10.84 20.23
N PHE A 51 -7.14 10.52 21.48
CA PHE A 51 -8.45 10.02 21.85
C PHE A 51 -8.97 10.75 23.10
N SER A 52 -10.19 11.26 23.01
CA SER A 52 -10.91 11.84 24.15
C SER A 52 -12.35 11.36 24.13
N TYR A 53 -12.72 10.49 25.07
CA TYR A 53 -14.08 10.00 25.23
C TYR A 53 -14.37 9.69 26.70
N GLN A 54 -15.35 10.39 27.27
CA GLN A 54 -15.69 10.30 28.70
C GLN A 54 -14.44 10.47 29.59
N HIS A 55 -14.11 9.46 30.41
CA HIS A 55 -12.96 9.44 31.32
C HIS A 55 -11.64 9.13 30.63
N TRP A 56 -11.67 8.76 29.35
CA TRP A 56 -10.47 8.45 28.59
C TRP A 56 -9.94 9.69 27.91
N ARG A 57 -8.74 10.10 28.29
CA ARG A 57 -8.00 11.19 27.66
C ARG A 57 -6.57 10.74 27.46
N GLY A 58 -6.08 10.80 26.23
CA GLY A 58 -4.75 10.29 25.93
C GLY A 58 -4.46 10.21 24.44
N TYR A 59 -3.37 9.54 24.10
CA TYR A 59 -2.96 9.30 22.73
C TYR A 59 -2.18 8.00 22.60
N TYR A 60 -2.16 7.42 21.40
CA TYR A 60 -1.22 6.35 21.06
C TYR A 60 0.07 6.95 20.55
N ASP A 61 1.21 6.56 21.11
CA ASP A 61 2.54 7.04 20.72
C ASP A 61 3.02 6.46 19.37
N GLN A 62 4.26 6.77 18.98
CA GLN A 62 4.86 6.24 17.74
C GLN A 62 5.05 4.71 17.76
N SER A 63 5.04 4.10 18.95
CA SER A 63 5.08 2.65 19.15
C SER A 63 3.68 2.03 19.22
N ASN A 64 2.62 2.80 18.92
CA ASN A 64 1.22 2.41 19.02
C ASN A 64 0.79 1.97 20.43
N LYS A 65 1.46 2.47 21.48
CA LYS A 65 1.11 2.21 22.88
C LYS A 65 0.29 3.35 23.44
N TRP A 66 -0.72 3.02 24.25
CA TRP A 66 -1.55 4.02 24.91
C TRP A 66 -0.76 4.85 25.95
N VAL A 67 -0.93 6.17 25.88
CA VAL A 67 -0.40 7.16 26.84
C VAL A 67 -1.57 7.98 27.38
N SER A 68 -1.81 7.92 28.68
CA SER A 68 -2.85 8.72 29.34
C SER A 68 -2.39 10.17 29.50
N LEU A 69 -3.34 11.11 29.36
CA LEU A 69 -3.18 12.55 29.59
C LEU A 69 -3.98 13.02 30.80
#